data_AF-A0A7J7ZMI9-F1
#
_entry.id   AF-A0A7J7ZMI9-F1
#
_cell.length_a   1.000
_cell.length_b   1.000
_cell.length_c   1.000
_cell.angle_alpha   90.00
_cell.angle_beta   90.00
_cell.angle_gamma   90.00
#
_symmetry.space_group_name_H-M   'P 1'
#
loop_
_entity.id
_entity.type
_entity.pdbx_description
1 polymer ?
#
loop_
_entity_poly.entity_id
_entity_poly.type
_entity_poly.pdbx_seq_one_letter_code
_entity_poly.pdbx_strand_id
1 'polypeptide(L)'
;MSAAEEAILGGGDSHPSSAGGNSVVCFGQYQYTAEEYQAIQRALRQRLGPEYISSRMAGGGQKVCYIEGHRVINLANEMFGYNGWAHSITQQNVVFFFFK
;
A
#
# COMPACT_ATOMS: atom_id res chain seq x y z
N MET A 1 -28.25 -17.81 71.93
CA MET A 1 -27.63 -16.67 71.22
C MET A 1 -26.70 -17.28 70.18
N SER A 2 -26.80 -17.11 68.87
CA SER A 2 -27.73 -16.41 67.98
C SER A 2 -27.66 -17.12 66.62
N ALA A 3 -28.75 -17.08 65.86
CA ALA A 3 -28.90 -17.65 64.52
C ALA A 3 -28.56 -16.64 63.40
N ALA A 4 -28.57 -17.15 62.16
CA ALA A 4 -28.75 -16.51 60.84
C ALA A 4 -27.50 -16.27 59.95
N GLU A 5 -27.36 -17.14 58.94
CA GLU A 5 -27.43 -16.88 57.48
C GLU A 5 -27.30 -15.42 56.97
N GLU A 6 -26.44 -15.19 55.95
CA GLU A 6 -26.80 -15.06 54.52
C GLU A 6 -25.64 -14.44 53.71
N ALA A 7 -25.65 -14.70 52.41
CA ALA A 7 -24.63 -14.41 51.43
C ALA A 7 -24.53 -12.92 51.10
N ILE A 8 -23.31 -12.44 50.79
CA ILE A 8 -23.14 -11.27 49.93
C ILE A 8 -22.15 -11.62 48.82
N LEU A 9 -22.73 -11.73 47.63
CA LEU A 9 -22.10 -11.79 46.32
C LEU A 9 -21.28 -10.51 46.11
N GLY A 10 -19.96 -10.57 46.31
CA GLY A 10 -19.03 -9.56 45.82
C GLY A 10 -18.71 -9.84 44.36
N GLY A 11 -19.63 -9.48 43.47
CA GLY A 11 -19.48 -9.60 42.03
C GLY A 11 -18.18 -8.95 41.56
N GLY A 12 -17.34 -9.74 40.89
CA GLY A 12 -16.23 -9.20 40.12
C GLY A 12 -16.78 -8.45 38.93
N ASP A 13 -16.80 -7.12 38.99
CA ASP A 13 -17.02 -6.26 37.85
C ASP A 13 -15.76 -6.28 36.97
N SER A 14 -15.55 -7.43 36.35
CA SER A 14 -14.81 -7.52 35.10
C SER A 14 -15.70 -6.87 34.06
N HIS A 15 -15.51 -5.58 33.83
CA HIS A 15 -15.97 -4.92 32.62
C HIS A 15 -14.91 -5.17 31.53
N PRO A 16 -15.03 -6.21 30.67
CA PRO A 16 -14.52 -6.07 29.32
C PRO A 16 -15.57 -5.31 28.52
N SER A 17 -15.14 -4.74 27.40
CA SER A 17 -15.99 -4.15 26.35
C SER A 17 -16.37 -2.70 26.65
N SER A 18 -16.15 -1.74 25.78
CA SER A 18 -15.69 -1.80 24.40
C SER A 18 -15.44 -0.36 24.01
N ALA A 19 -14.23 0.15 24.23
CA ALA A 19 -13.79 1.36 23.55
C ALA A 19 -13.42 0.95 22.12
N GLY A 20 -14.44 0.66 21.31
CA GLY A 20 -14.34 0.55 19.86
C GLY A 20 -14.03 1.92 19.28
N GLY A 21 -12.83 2.44 19.58
CA GLY A 21 -12.25 3.50 18.80
C GLY A 21 -12.02 2.91 17.42
N ASN A 22 -12.80 3.36 16.44
CA ASN A 22 -12.57 3.06 15.04
C ASN A 22 -11.15 3.56 14.73
N SER A 23 -10.15 2.68 14.83
CA SER A 23 -8.78 3.05 14.55
C SER A 23 -8.74 3.39 13.07
N VAL A 24 -8.60 4.68 12.77
CA VAL A 24 -8.41 5.14 11.41
C VAL A 24 -7.12 4.49 10.93
N VAL A 25 -7.27 3.42 10.14
CA VAL A 25 -6.15 2.75 9.49
C VAL A 25 -5.48 3.73 8.54
N CYS A 26 -4.19 3.96 8.74
CA CYS A 26 -3.42 4.87 7.92
C CYS A 26 -2.64 4.12 6.84
N PHE A 27 -2.07 4.88 5.90
CA PHE A 27 -1.25 4.32 4.84
C PHE A 27 -0.11 3.44 5.40
N GLY A 28 0.10 2.27 4.78
CA GLY A 28 1.10 1.28 5.22
C GLY A 28 0.66 0.36 6.36
N GLN A 29 -0.52 0.59 6.97
CA GLN A 29 -1.12 -0.31 7.96
C GLN A 29 -2.32 -1.10 7.42
N TYR A 30 -2.82 -0.75 6.23
CA TYR A 30 -3.92 -1.45 5.58
C TYR A 30 -3.46 -2.81 5.05
N GLN A 31 -4.19 -3.86 5.42
CA GLN A 31 -3.92 -5.22 4.97
C GLN A 31 -4.87 -5.58 3.83
N TYR A 32 -4.32 -6.09 2.73
CA TYR A 32 -5.12 -6.49 1.57
C TYR A 32 -6.12 -7.59 1.94
N THR A 33 -7.35 -7.43 1.45
CA THR A 33 -8.35 -8.50 1.48
C THR A 33 -7.95 -9.64 0.55
N ALA A 34 -8.49 -10.85 0.75
CA ALA A 34 -8.15 -12.00 -0.09
C ALA A 34 -8.55 -11.76 -1.56
N GLU A 35 -9.68 -11.10 -1.78
CA GLU A 35 -10.22 -10.74 -3.08
C GLU A 35 -9.32 -9.74 -3.80
N GLU A 36 -8.96 -8.65 -3.11
CA GLU A 36 -8.10 -7.60 -3.66
C GLU A 36 -6.70 -8.14 -3.97
N TYR A 37 -6.12 -8.92 -3.05
CA TYR A 37 -4.84 -9.59 -3.26
C TYR A 37 -4.86 -10.45 -4.53
N GLN A 38 -5.90 -11.28 -4.70
CA GLN A 38 -6.01 -12.13 -5.90
C GLN A 38 -6.23 -11.31 -7.18
N ALA A 39 -7.03 -10.24 -7.13
CA ALA A 39 -7.28 -9.37 -8.28
C ALA A 39 -5.98 -8.69 -8.75
N ILE A 40 -5.26 -8.05 -7.82
CA ILE A 40 -3.97 -7.40 -8.10
C ILE A 40 -2.96 -8.43 -8.61
N GLN A 41 -2.87 -9.61 -7.99
CA GLN A 41 -1.93 -10.66 -8.39
C GLN A 41 -2.22 -11.20 -9.80
N ARG A 42 -3.49 -11.27 -10.22
CA ARG A 42 -3.85 -11.65 -11.59
C ARG A 42 -3.52 -10.54 -12.58
N ALA A 43 -3.82 -9.29 -12.24
CA ALA A 43 -3.57 -8.14 -13.11
C ALA A 43 -2.07 -7.88 -13.33
N LEU A 44 -1.23 -7.99 -12.29
CA LEU A 44 0.23 -7.81 -12.40
C LEU A 44 0.93 -8.84 -13.32
N ARG A 45 0.29 -9.96 -13.64
CA ARG A 45 0.84 -10.97 -14.58
C ARG A 45 0.61 -10.61 -16.05
N GLN A 46 -0.27 -9.66 -16.32
CA GLN A 46 -0.56 -9.25 -17.69
C GLN A 46 0.62 -8.46 -18.26
N ARG A 47 0.91 -8.70 -19.54
CA ARG A 47 1.89 -7.90 -20.27
C ARG A 47 1.20 -6.64 -20.77
N LEU A 48 1.92 -5.53 -20.72
CA LEU A 48 1.45 -4.28 -21.30
C LEU A 48 1.38 -4.42 -22.82
N GLY A 49 0.30 -3.88 -23.40
CA GLY A 49 0.14 -3.81 -24.84
C GLY A 49 1.10 -2.82 -25.50
N PRO A 50 1.25 -2.88 -26.84
CA PRO A 50 2.13 -1.99 -27.59
C PRO A 50 1.81 -0.51 -27.41
N GLU A 51 0.56 -0.17 -27.08
CA GLU A 51 0.09 1.18 -26.80
C GLU A 51 0.83 1.83 -25.63
N TYR A 52 1.38 1.07 -24.68
CA TYR A 52 2.18 1.57 -23.56
C TYR A 52 3.66 1.76 -23.90
N ILE A 53 4.13 1.19 -25.01
CA ILE A 53 5.54 1.11 -25.35
C ILE A 53 5.93 2.27 -26.27
N SER A 54 6.80 3.14 -25.77
CA SER A 54 7.49 4.17 -26.55
C SER A 54 8.90 3.70 -26.92
N SER A 55 9.52 4.37 -27.88
CA SER A 55 10.86 4.01 -28.32
C SER A 55 11.68 5.21 -28.76
N ARG A 56 12.99 5.17 -28.48
CA ARG A 56 13.95 6.17 -28.94
C ARG A 56 15.15 5.51 -29.60
N MET A 57 15.85 6.27 -30.45
CA MET A 57 17.14 5.84 -30.99
C MET A 57 18.24 6.08 -29.95
N ALA A 58 19.08 5.08 -29.70
CA ALA A 58 20.25 5.18 -28.85
C ALA A 58 21.53 5.34 -29.70
N GLY A 59 22.66 5.56 -29.02
CA GLY A 59 23.97 5.54 -29.67
C GLY A 59 24.19 4.23 -30.43
N GLY A 60 24.82 4.30 -31.61
CA GLY A 60 25.02 3.14 -32.47
C GLY A 60 23.78 2.70 -33.27
N GLY A 61 22.72 3.52 -33.34
CA GLY A 61 21.56 3.27 -34.22
C GLY A 61 20.59 2.19 -33.71
N GLN A 62 20.72 1.76 -32.46
CA GLN A 62 19.83 0.79 -31.85
C GLN A 62 18.56 1.46 -31.30
N LYS A 63 17.42 0.81 -31.50
CA LYS A 63 16.14 1.24 -30.94
C LYS A 63 15.97 0.69 -29.52
N VAL A 64 15.73 1.57 -28.56
CA VAL A 64 15.48 1.21 -27.15
C VAL A 64 14.03 1.50 -26.82
N CYS A 65 13.31 0.48 -26.34
CA CYS A 65 11.93 0.59 -25.89
C CYS A 65 11.87 0.99 -24.41
N TYR A 66 10.92 1.83 -24.05
CA TYR A 66 10.67 2.27 -22.68
C TYR A 66 9.19 2.61 -22.49
N ILE A 67 8.76 2.78 -21.23
CA ILE A 67 7.42 3.26 -20.89
C ILE A 67 7.56 4.69 -20.38
N GLU A 68 6.68 5.57 -20.82
CA GLU A 68 6.66 6.97 -20.37
C GLU A 68 6.23 7.09 -18.92
N GLY A 69 6.85 8.01 -18.17
CA GLY A 69 6.63 8.14 -16.73
C GLY A 69 5.17 8.34 -16.34
N HIS A 70 4.43 9.18 -17.08
CA HIS A 70 3.00 9.43 -16.80
C HIS A 70 2.15 8.16 -16.94
N ARG A 71 2.52 7.24 -17.83
CA ARG A 71 1.80 5.98 -18.03
C ARG A 71 2.01 5.04 -16.85
N VAL A 72 3.23 4.97 -16.34
CA VAL A 72 3.55 4.17 -15.15
C VAL A 72 2.81 4.70 -13.91
N ILE A 73 2.75 6.03 -13.77
CA ILE A 73 1.99 6.68 -12.68
C ILE A 73 0.50 6.33 -12.77
N ASN A 74 -0.09 6.42 -13.95
CA ASN A 74 -1.50 6.06 -14.15
C ASN A 74 -1.76 4.57 -13.89
N LEU A 75 -0.88 3.69 -14.37
CA LEU A 75 -0.98 2.25 -14.09
C LEU A 75 -0.93 1.95 -12.59
N ALA A 76 -0.07 2.63 -11.82
CA ALA A 76 -0.05 2.48 -10.37
C ALA A 76 -1.35 2.95 -9.71
N ASN A 77 -1.90 4.08 -10.15
CA ASN A 77 -3.19 4.59 -9.68
C ASN A 77 -4.35 3.66 -10.01
N GLU A 78 -4.36 3.02 -11.18
CA GLU A 78 -5.39 2.05 -11.57
C GLU A 78 -5.26 0.74 -10.79
N MET A 79 -4.04 0.29 -10.53
CA MET A 79 -3.78 -0.99 -9.86
C MET A 79 -3.93 -0.95 -8.34
N PHE A 80 -3.53 0.15 -7.71
CA PHE A 80 -3.49 0.28 -6.25
C PHE A 80 -4.42 1.39 -5.72
N GLY A 81 -5.04 2.18 -6.60
CA GLY A 81 -5.76 3.40 -6.20
C GLY A 81 -4.80 4.56 -5.92
N TYR A 82 -5.31 5.80 -6.02
CA TYR A 82 -4.52 7.02 -5.82
C TYR A 82 -3.87 7.13 -4.42
N ASN A 83 -4.40 6.40 -3.43
CA ASN A 83 -3.95 6.37 -2.04
C ASN A 83 -3.36 5.01 -1.61
N GLY A 84 -3.27 4.01 -2.49
CA GLY A 84 -2.74 2.68 -2.15
C GLY A 84 -1.29 2.45 -2.53
N TRP A 85 -0.62 3.44 -3.14
CA TRP A 85 0.83 3.42 -3.39
C TRP A 85 1.48 4.74 -2.99
N ALA A 86 2.77 4.68 -2.70
CA ALA A 86 3.59 5.84 -2.41
C ALA A 86 5.02 5.61 -2.90
N HIS A 87 5.75 6.69 -3.12
CA HIS A 87 7.16 6.67 -3.47
C HIS A 87 7.90 7.79 -2.72
N SER A 88 9.15 7.54 -2.34
CA SER A 88 10.05 8.55 -1.78
C SER A 88 11.44 8.46 -2.43
N ILE A 89 12.06 9.62 -2.63
CA ILE A 89 13.46 9.72 -3.03
C ILE A 89 14.28 9.74 -1.75
N THR A 90 14.98 8.65 -1.46
CA THR A 90 15.79 8.54 -0.24
C THR A 90 17.08 9.34 -0.34
N GLN A 91 17.73 9.31 -1.50
CA GLN A 91 18.95 10.05 -1.77
C GLN A 91 19.11 10.23 -3.29
N GLN A 92 19.52 11.41 -3.72
CA GLN A 92 19.90 11.68 -5.10
C GLN A 92 21.27 12.35 -5.10
N ASN A 93 22.26 11.67 -5.67
CA ASN A 93 23.64 12.14 -5.72
C ASN A 93 23.99 12.61 -7.14
N VAL A 94 24.65 13.76 -7.24
CA VAL A 94 25.25 14.22 -8.50
C VAL A 94 26.58 13.51 -8.66
N VAL A 95 26.72 12.70 -9.71
CA VAL A 95 27.95 11.92 -9.96
C VAL A 95 29.07 12.80 -10.52
N PHE A 96 28.73 13.79 -11.34
CA PHE A 96 29.70 14.68 -11.97
C PHE A 96 29.07 16.02 -12.32
N PHE A 97 29.81 17.10 -12.11
CA PHE A 97 29.42 18.44 -12.53
C PHE A 97 30.61 19.06 -13.29
N PHE A 98 30.43 19.36 -14.58
CA PHE A 98 31.45 20.07 -15.37
C PHE A 98 31.08 21.55 -15.40
N PHE A 99 31.93 22.40 -14.83
CA PHE A 99 31.92 23.83 -15.16
C PHE A 99 32.85 24.05 -16.37
N LYS A 100 32.35 24.81 -17.34
CA LYS A 100 33.09 25.25 -18.52
C LYS A 100 34.10 26.33 -18.14
#